data_AF-M0M517-F1
#
_entry.id   AF-M0M517-F1
#
_cell.length_a   1.000
_cell.length_b   1.000
_cell.length_c   1.000
_cell.angle_alpha   90.00
_cell.angle_beta   90.00
_cell.angle_gamma   90.00
#
_symmetry.space_group_name_H-M   'P 1'
#
loop_
_entity.id
_entity.type
_entity.pdbx_description
1 polymer ?
#
loop_
_entity_poly.entity_id
_entity_poly.type
_entity_poly.pdbx_seq_one_letter_code
_entity_poly.pdbx_strand_id
1 'polypeptide(L)'
;MVGAEFSAGSAMRIDPDTVDSFYRTLAGAVVPRPIAWVSSMAADGGLNLAPYSFFNVVNVDPPVVMFAPSARPDRPEGLADSARNVEETGEFVVNVVTEPFAAAMNATSATLAPGESEFEHAGLETTPSERVDPPRVAGIEVAFECERYETIEIGSNTMVLGEVVLAHLADGVTTDGKLDVTKVDAVGRLSGSYYCHTGDRFRMERPD
;
A
#
# COMPACT_ATOMS: atom_id res chain seq x y z
N MET A 1 -6.37 42.11 3.49
CA MET A 1 -7.15 42.40 4.71
C MET A 1 -8.27 41.38 4.76
N VAL A 2 -8.06 40.24 5.44
CA VAL A 2 -9.11 39.28 5.76
C VAL A 2 -9.01 39.04 7.25
N GLY A 3 -9.66 39.92 8.01
CA GLY A 3 -9.96 39.69 9.41
C GLY A 3 -11.22 38.82 9.45
N ALA A 4 -11.04 37.51 9.46
CA ALA A 4 -12.07 36.62 9.95
C ALA A 4 -11.74 36.37 11.43
N GLU A 5 -12.53 36.96 12.32
CA GLU A 5 -12.57 36.55 13.72
C GLU A 5 -13.00 35.07 13.75
N PHE A 6 -12.03 34.18 13.89
CA PHE A 6 -12.31 32.82 14.30
C PHE A 6 -12.83 32.88 15.74
N SER A 7 -14.14 32.77 15.91
CA SER A 7 -14.72 32.36 17.18
C SER A 7 -14.02 31.07 17.59
N ALA A 8 -13.17 31.14 18.60
CA ALA A 8 -12.47 29.99 19.17
C ALA A 8 -13.50 29.08 19.85
N GLY A 9 -14.25 28.33 19.05
CA GLY A 9 -14.90 27.12 19.53
C GLY A 9 -13.82 26.25 20.16
N SER A 10 -14.09 25.76 21.36
CA SER A 10 -13.20 24.88 22.13
C SER A 10 -12.62 23.80 21.20
N ALA A 11 -11.33 23.94 20.83
CA ALA A 11 -10.66 22.94 20.01
C ALA A 11 -10.62 21.61 20.78
N MET A 12 -11.13 20.55 20.15
CA MET A 12 -11.01 19.21 20.70
C MET A 12 -9.53 18.82 20.79
N ARG A 13 -9.11 18.35 21.95
CA ARG A 13 -7.76 17.84 22.21
C ARG A 13 -7.89 16.38 22.61
N ILE A 14 -7.10 15.51 21.98
CA ILE A 14 -7.08 14.08 22.27
C ILE A 14 -5.64 13.71 22.61
N ASP A 15 -5.42 13.29 23.84
CA ASP A 15 -4.14 12.71 24.26
C ASP A 15 -4.17 11.20 23.94
N PRO A 16 -3.22 10.65 23.17
CA PRO A 16 -3.16 9.21 22.87
C PRO A 16 -3.23 8.32 24.11
N ASP A 17 -2.73 8.77 25.27
CA ASP A 17 -2.72 8.00 26.51
C ASP A 17 -4.09 7.95 27.20
N THR A 18 -5.08 8.71 26.69
CA THR A 18 -6.42 8.84 27.28
C THR A 18 -7.53 8.10 26.52
N VAL A 19 -7.18 7.36 25.46
CA VAL A 19 -8.14 6.62 24.63
C VAL A 19 -7.66 5.19 24.36
N ASP A 20 -8.59 4.26 24.21
CA ASP A 20 -8.27 2.84 23.95
C ASP A 20 -7.57 2.62 22.61
N SER A 21 -7.84 3.49 21.63
CA SER A 21 -7.22 3.41 20.30
C SER A 21 -7.12 4.78 19.65
N PHE A 22 -5.91 5.12 19.19
CA PHE A 22 -5.66 6.32 18.39
C PHE A 22 -5.84 6.09 16.88
N TYR A 23 -6.27 4.89 16.48
CA TYR A 23 -6.38 4.49 15.07
C TYR A 23 -7.29 5.40 14.26
N ARG A 24 -8.50 5.72 14.76
CA ARG A 24 -9.46 6.55 14.02
C ARG A 24 -8.92 7.95 13.77
N THR A 25 -8.19 8.52 14.74
CA THR A 25 -7.57 9.83 14.62
C THR A 25 -6.51 9.82 13.51
N LEU A 26 -5.58 8.86 13.53
CA LEU A 26 -4.54 8.74 12.50
C LEU A 26 -5.11 8.39 11.12
N ALA A 27 -5.95 7.37 11.04
CA ALA A 27 -6.55 6.91 9.78
C ALA A 27 -7.54 7.92 9.18
N GLY A 28 -8.05 8.86 9.98
CA GLY A 28 -8.90 9.97 9.52
C GLY A 28 -8.14 11.24 9.14
N ALA A 29 -6.97 11.50 9.74
CA ALA A 29 -6.18 12.69 9.48
C ALA A 29 -5.10 12.49 8.40
N VAL A 30 -4.48 11.31 8.35
CA VAL A 30 -3.49 10.95 7.34
C VAL A 30 -4.23 10.35 6.16
N VAL A 31 -4.75 11.22 5.28
CA VAL A 31 -5.55 10.87 4.11
C VAL A 31 -5.32 11.84 2.95
N PRO A 32 -5.53 11.40 1.69
CA PRO A 32 -5.72 10.01 1.30
C PRO A 32 -4.41 9.23 1.42
N ARG A 33 -4.48 7.96 1.83
CA ARG A 33 -3.30 7.09 1.88
C ARG A 33 -3.18 6.30 0.59
N PRO A 34 -1.99 6.21 -0.03
CA PRO A 34 -1.79 5.29 -1.13
C PRO A 34 -1.90 3.85 -0.60
N ILE A 35 -2.15 2.90 -1.52
CA ILE A 35 -2.35 1.49 -1.19
C ILE A 35 -1.24 0.70 -1.87
N ALA A 36 -0.44 -0.02 -1.09
CA ALA A 36 0.39 -1.09 -1.61
C ALA A 36 -0.44 -2.36 -1.68
N TRP A 37 -0.71 -2.85 -2.88
CA TRP A 37 -1.31 -4.17 -3.06
C TRP A 37 -0.20 -5.20 -3.28
N VAL A 38 0.20 -5.80 -2.17
CA VAL A 38 1.45 -6.55 -2.05
C VAL A 38 1.22 -8.00 -2.44
N SER A 39 1.89 -8.42 -3.50
CA SER A 39 2.06 -9.84 -3.85
C SER A 39 3.36 -10.34 -3.23
N SER A 40 3.29 -11.49 -2.56
CA SER A 40 4.43 -12.13 -1.90
C SER A 40 4.30 -13.64 -2.02
N MET A 41 5.43 -14.35 -1.98
CA MET A 41 5.46 -15.80 -2.11
C MET A 41 6.13 -16.42 -0.87
N ALA A 42 5.52 -17.49 -0.34
CA ALA A 42 6.10 -18.29 0.72
C ALA A 42 7.21 -19.20 0.17
N ALA A 43 8.08 -19.71 1.05
CA ALA A 43 9.20 -20.57 0.63
C ALA A 43 8.78 -21.88 -0.06
N ASP A 44 7.53 -22.33 0.13
CA ASP A 44 6.94 -23.49 -0.53
C ASP A 44 6.25 -23.17 -1.88
N GLY A 45 6.30 -21.90 -2.31
CA GLY A 45 5.66 -21.40 -3.53
C GLY A 45 4.23 -20.88 -3.33
N GLY A 46 3.70 -20.89 -2.10
CA GLY A 46 2.37 -20.36 -1.80
C GLY A 46 2.26 -18.86 -2.09
N LEU A 47 1.32 -18.47 -2.95
CA LEU A 47 1.07 -17.08 -3.31
C LEU A 47 0.12 -16.40 -2.31
N ASN A 48 0.45 -15.17 -1.95
CA ASN A 48 -0.38 -14.30 -1.11
C ASN A 48 -0.52 -12.92 -1.77
N LEU A 49 -1.70 -12.31 -1.67
CA LEU A 49 -1.95 -10.95 -2.16
C LEU A 49 -2.81 -10.14 -1.18
N ALA A 50 -2.27 -9.04 -0.62
CA ALA A 50 -2.98 -8.26 0.40
C ALA A 50 -2.79 -6.73 0.26
N PRO A 51 -3.80 -5.92 0.56
CA PRO A 51 -3.69 -4.46 0.48
C PRO A 51 -3.28 -3.81 1.80
N TYR A 52 -2.32 -2.89 1.74
CA TYR A 52 -1.79 -2.15 2.86
C TYR A 52 -1.84 -0.64 2.61
N SER A 53 -2.57 0.10 3.45
CA SER A 53 -2.67 1.57 3.35
C SER A 53 -1.67 2.32 4.23
N PHE A 54 -0.90 1.62 5.05
CA PHE A 54 0.28 2.20 5.69
C PHE A 54 1.43 1.98 4.72
N PHE A 55 1.47 2.81 3.67
CA PHE A 55 2.39 2.71 2.53
C PHE A 55 2.87 4.11 2.12
N ASN A 56 4.15 4.24 1.77
CA ASN A 56 4.70 5.46 1.17
C ASN A 56 6.07 5.22 0.51
N VAL A 57 6.56 6.23 -0.24
CA VAL A 57 7.96 6.31 -0.68
C VAL A 57 8.83 6.79 0.48
N VAL A 58 10.00 6.17 0.65
CA VAL A 58 11.00 6.52 1.69
C VAL A 58 12.19 7.27 1.08
N ASN A 59 12.69 6.80 -0.06
CA ASN A 59 13.86 7.37 -0.71
C ASN A 59 13.78 7.20 -2.24
N VAL A 60 14.53 8.02 -2.98
CA VAL A 60 14.62 7.99 -4.45
C VAL A 60 15.96 7.42 -4.93
N ASP A 61 17.05 7.60 -4.19
CA ASP A 61 18.38 7.09 -4.54
C ASP A 61 19.09 6.52 -3.29
N PRO A 62 19.04 5.19 -3.06
CA PRO A 62 18.30 4.19 -3.84
C PRO A 62 16.77 4.32 -3.72
N PRO A 63 15.99 3.81 -4.70
CA PRO A 63 14.53 3.90 -4.69
C PRO A 63 13.93 2.94 -3.66
N VAL A 64 13.46 3.46 -2.53
CA VAL A 64 12.93 2.64 -1.42
C VAL A 64 11.48 3.02 -1.12
N VAL A 65 10.62 2.01 -1.01
CA VAL A 65 9.24 2.13 -0.53
C VAL A 65 9.07 1.42 0.81
N MET A 66 8.06 1.81 1.58
CA MET A 66 7.68 1.14 2.82
C MET A 66 6.24 0.66 2.77
N PHE A 67 5.95 -0.51 3.34
CA PHE A 67 4.59 -0.89 3.78
C PHE A 67 4.61 -1.45 5.20
N ALA A 68 3.58 -1.21 5.99
CA ALA A 68 3.53 -1.61 7.41
C ALA A 68 2.29 -2.47 7.73
N PRO A 69 2.35 -3.79 7.50
CA PRO A 69 1.33 -4.73 7.96
C PRO A 69 1.10 -4.62 9.47
N SER A 70 -0.16 -4.59 9.86
CA SER A 70 -0.53 -4.73 11.28
C SER A 70 -0.41 -6.18 11.72
N ALA A 71 -0.10 -6.41 13.00
CA ALA A 71 -0.12 -7.76 13.57
C ALA A 71 -1.44 -8.48 13.29
N ARG A 72 -1.31 -9.79 13.07
CA ARG A 72 -2.40 -10.74 12.90
C ARG A 72 -2.30 -11.79 14.00
N PRO A 73 -2.98 -11.59 15.15
CA PRO A 73 -2.94 -12.55 16.28
C PRO A 73 -3.43 -13.95 15.91
N ASP A 74 -4.18 -14.08 14.82
CA ASP A 74 -4.68 -15.31 14.23
C ASP A 74 -3.66 -16.03 13.32
N ARG A 75 -2.46 -15.46 13.15
CA ARG A 75 -1.38 -16.00 12.30
C ARG A 75 -0.15 -16.42 13.13
N PRO A 76 0.70 -17.32 12.59
CA PRO A 76 1.98 -17.66 13.21
C PRO A 76 2.80 -16.41 13.52
N GLU A 77 3.40 -16.39 14.73
CA GLU A 77 4.25 -15.29 15.21
C GLU A 77 3.56 -13.92 15.26
N GLY A 78 2.24 -13.86 15.08
CA GLY A 78 1.49 -12.60 15.02
C GLY A 78 1.73 -11.81 13.73
N LEU A 79 2.43 -12.37 12.73
CA LEU A 79 2.80 -11.70 11.49
C LEU A 79 1.73 -11.87 10.43
N ALA A 80 1.45 -10.81 9.66
CA ALA A 80 0.70 -10.95 8.42
C ALA A 80 1.50 -11.81 7.43
N ASP A 81 0.80 -12.57 6.59
CA ASP A 81 1.43 -13.50 5.65
C ASP A 81 2.43 -12.80 4.72
N SER A 82 2.13 -11.58 4.23
CA SER A 82 3.11 -10.80 3.45
C SER A 82 4.37 -10.42 4.23
N ALA A 83 4.27 -10.10 5.53
CA ALA A 83 5.44 -9.77 6.33
C ALA A 83 6.34 -11.00 6.50
N ARG A 84 5.73 -12.13 6.87
CA ARG A 84 6.43 -13.41 7.02
C ARG A 84 7.09 -13.85 5.71
N ASN A 85 6.35 -13.82 4.60
CA ASN A 85 6.87 -14.20 3.31
C ASN A 85 8.07 -13.33 2.92
N VAL A 86 8.00 -12.01 3.10
CA VAL A 86 9.12 -11.10 2.80
C VAL A 86 10.30 -11.31 3.74
N GLU A 87 10.07 -11.66 4.99
CA GLU A 87 11.13 -11.98 5.93
C GLU A 87 11.89 -13.26 5.57
N GLU A 88 11.16 -14.27 5.09
CA GLU A 88 11.70 -15.57 4.66
C GLU A 88 12.39 -15.52 3.29
N THR A 89 11.77 -14.85 2.30
CA THR A 89 12.21 -14.89 0.90
C THR A 89 12.95 -13.64 0.46
N GLY A 90 12.73 -12.51 1.15
CA GLY A 90 13.35 -11.23 0.80
C GLY A 90 12.71 -10.51 -0.38
N GLU A 91 11.58 -10.99 -0.92
CA GLU A 91 11.03 -10.49 -2.19
C GLU A 91 9.53 -10.21 -2.12
N PHE A 92 9.10 -9.17 -2.84
CA PHE A 92 7.68 -8.86 -3.03
C PHE A 92 7.44 -7.95 -4.24
N VAL A 93 6.18 -7.82 -4.62
CA VAL A 93 5.73 -6.87 -5.63
C VAL A 93 4.68 -5.93 -5.05
N VAL A 94 4.83 -4.63 -5.28
CA VAL A 94 3.79 -3.63 -5.01
C VAL A 94 3.01 -3.34 -6.29
N ASN A 95 1.74 -3.70 -6.33
CA ASN A 95 0.81 -3.37 -7.41
C ASN A 95 0.06 -2.07 -7.06
N VAL A 96 0.12 -1.05 -7.92
CA VAL A 96 -0.60 0.21 -7.70
C VAL A 96 -2.06 0.02 -8.10
N VAL A 97 -2.96 0.18 -7.14
CA VAL A 97 -4.39 -0.07 -7.35
C VAL A 97 -5.03 1.09 -8.12
N THR A 98 -5.52 0.82 -9.32
CA THR A 98 -6.39 1.75 -10.07
C THR A 98 -7.87 1.36 -9.92
N GLU A 99 -8.77 2.27 -10.29
CA GLU A 99 -10.22 2.08 -10.12
C GLU A 99 -10.76 0.73 -10.62
N PRO A 100 -10.36 0.21 -11.80
CA PRO A 100 -10.82 -1.10 -12.28
C PRO A 100 -10.49 -2.27 -11.33
N PHE A 101 -9.39 -2.16 -10.58
CA PHE A 101 -8.93 -3.19 -9.65
C PHE A 101 -9.43 -2.98 -8.22
N ALA A 102 -10.10 -1.86 -7.90
CA ALA A 102 -10.45 -1.50 -6.53
C ALA A 102 -11.34 -2.56 -5.83
N ALA A 103 -12.32 -3.13 -6.55
CA ALA A 103 -13.19 -4.17 -6.01
C ALA A 103 -12.44 -5.48 -5.74
N ALA A 104 -11.58 -5.91 -6.68
CA ALA A 104 -10.77 -7.11 -6.53
C ALA A 104 -9.76 -6.96 -5.39
N MET A 105 -9.06 -5.81 -5.32
CA MET A 105 -8.18 -5.49 -4.20
C MET A 105 -8.92 -5.52 -2.86
N ASN A 106 -10.14 -4.99 -2.77
CA ASN A 106 -10.91 -5.07 -1.54
C ASN A 106 -11.27 -6.53 -1.18
N ALA A 107 -11.55 -7.39 -2.16
CA ALA A 107 -11.80 -8.81 -1.92
C ALA A 107 -10.58 -9.52 -1.31
N THR A 108 -9.36 -9.15 -1.70
CA THR A 108 -8.13 -9.73 -1.12
C THR A 108 -7.82 -9.24 0.31
N SER A 109 -8.70 -8.45 0.93
CA SER A 109 -8.58 -8.09 2.36
C SER A 109 -9.30 -9.07 3.29
N ALA A 110 -10.01 -10.06 2.74
CA ALA A 110 -10.70 -11.10 3.48
C ALA A 110 -9.73 -11.94 4.32
N THR A 111 -10.16 -12.39 5.50
CA THR A 111 -9.40 -13.37 6.28
C THR A 111 -9.62 -14.75 5.69
N LEU A 112 -8.62 -15.27 4.96
CA LEU A 112 -8.64 -16.61 4.38
C LEU A 112 -7.96 -17.65 5.28
N ALA A 113 -8.29 -18.92 5.05
CA ALA A 113 -7.62 -20.02 5.74
C ALA A 113 -6.15 -20.14 5.28
N PRO A 114 -5.25 -20.68 6.11
CA PRO A 114 -3.87 -20.93 5.68
C PRO A 114 -3.81 -21.79 4.41
N GLY A 115 -3.03 -21.35 3.42
CA GLY A 115 -2.86 -22.04 2.14
C GLY A 115 -3.87 -21.68 1.05
N GLU A 116 -4.89 -20.86 1.34
CA GLU A 116 -5.77 -20.29 0.32
C GLU A 116 -5.11 -19.04 -0.29
N SER A 117 -5.08 -18.95 -1.62
CA SER A 117 -4.50 -17.81 -2.34
C SER A 117 -5.52 -16.71 -2.56
N GLU A 118 -5.21 -15.47 -2.16
CA GLU A 118 -6.10 -14.34 -2.44
C GLU A 118 -6.23 -14.02 -3.93
N PHE A 119 -5.24 -14.42 -4.76
CA PHE A 119 -5.38 -14.32 -6.21
C PHE A 119 -6.56 -15.17 -6.70
N GLU A 120 -6.65 -16.43 -6.24
CA GLU A 120 -7.75 -17.33 -6.59
C GLU A 120 -9.08 -16.83 -6.03
N HIS A 121 -9.09 -16.38 -4.76
CA HIS A 121 -10.28 -15.84 -4.11
C HIS A 121 -10.87 -14.63 -4.85
N ALA A 122 -10.01 -13.73 -5.34
CA ALA A 122 -10.43 -12.53 -6.07
C ALA A 122 -10.57 -12.77 -7.59
N GLY A 123 -10.33 -13.99 -8.09
CA GLY A 123 -10.42 -14.31 -9.51
C GLY A 123 -9.39 -13.57 -10.38
N LEU A 124 -8.18 -13.39 -9.84
CA LEU A 124 -7.10 -12.64 -10.48
C LEU A 124 -6.08 -13.58 -11.13
N GLU A 125 -5.74 -13.29 -12.37
CA GLU A 125 -4.60 -13.91 -13.04
C GLU A 125 -3.28 -13.25 -12.60
N THR A 126 -2.19 -14.01 -12.73
CA THR A 126 -0.84 -13.55 -12.39
C THR A 126 -0.04 -13.26 -13.66
N THR A 127 0.94 -12.37 -13.56
CA THR A 127 1.97 -12.16 -14.59
C THR A 127 3.34 -12.29 -13.94
N PRO A 128 4.26 -13.11 -14.50
CA PRO A 128 5.60 -13.26 -13.95
C PRO A 128 6.34 -11.92 -13.81
N SER A 129 7.10 -11.83 -12.74
CA SER A 129 8.09 -10.78 -12.50
C SER A 129 9.41 -11.13 -13.22
N GLU A 130 10.31 -10.15 -13.39
CA GLU A 130 11.58 -10.32 -14.12
C GLU A 130 12.81 -10.42 -13.21
N ARG A 131 12.74 -9.85 -12.01
CA ARG A 131 13.83 -9.74 -11.03
C ARG A 131 13.53 -10.44 -9.71
N VAL A 132 12.26 -10.60 -9.36
CA VAL A 132 11.80 -11.28 -8.13
C VAL A 132 10.86 -12.44 -8.45
N ASP A 133 10.70 -13.37 -7.52
CA ASP A 133 9.83 -14.54 -7.69
C ASP A 133 8.32 -14.24 -7.55
N PRO A 134 7.85 -13.38 -6.61
CA PRO A 134 6.42 -13.09 -6.47
C PRO A 134 5.86 -12.44 -7.75
N PRO A 135 4.71 -12.91 -8.27
CA PRO A 135 4.16 -12.39 -9.51
C PRO A 135 3.47 -11.04 -9.33
N ARG A 136 3.31 -10.30 -10.43
CA ARG A 136 2.41 -9.15 -10.52
C ARG A 136 0.97 -9.59 -10.75
N VAL A 137 0.02 -8.70 -10.44
CA VAL A 137 -1.37 -8.87 -10.87
C VAL A 137 -1.45 -8.67 -12.38
N ALA A 138 -2.06 -9.61 -13.11
CA ALA A 138 -2.19 -9.50 -14.55
C ALA A 138 -3.02 -8.27 -14.94
N GLY A 139 -2.54 -7.54 -15.96
CA GLY A 139 -3.19 -6.31 -16.45
C GLY A 139 -3.01 -5.09 -15.55
N ILE A 140 -2.23 -5.16 -14.46
CA ILE A 140 -1.92 -3.98 -13.65
C ILE A 140 -1.11 -2.95 -14.44
N GLU A 141 -1.44 -1.67 -14.29
CA GLU A 141 -0.81 -0.60 -15.07
C GLU A 141 0.53 -0.14 -14.50
N VAL A 142 0.70 -0.24 -13.18
CA VAL A 142 1.95 0.11 -12.49
C VAL A 142 2.25 -0.94 -11.43
N ALA A 143 3.46 -1.51 -11.47
CA ALA A 143 3.96 -2.41 -10.43
C ALA A 143 5.45 -2.17 -10.15
N PHE A 144 5.85 -2.41 -8.91
CA PHE A 144 7.24 -2.37 -8.46
C PHE A 144 7.66 -3.74 -7.97
N GLU A 145 8.70 -4.31 -8.56
CA GLU A 145 9.41 -5.46 -8.02
C GLU A 145 10.39 -4.98 -6.97
N CYS A 146 10.35 -5.59 -5.79
CA CYS A 146 11.06 -5.12 -4.62
C CYS A 146 11.86 -6.26 -3.97
N GLU A 147 13.10 -5.95 -3.63
CA GLU A 147 13.90 -6.75 -2.70
C GLU A 147 13.84 -6.09 -1.32
N ARG A 148 13.81 -6.89 -0.25
CA ARG A 148 13.78 -6.41 1.13
C ARG A 148 15.07 -5.66 1.42
N TYR A 149 14.93 -4.37 1.71
CA TYR A 149 16.01 -3.52 2.21
C TYR A 149 16.22 -3.76 3.70
N GLU A 150 15.16 -3.67 4.50
CA GLU A 150 15.19 -3.91 5.96
C GLU A 150 13.77 -4.12 6.51
N THR A 151 13.65 -4.75 7.68
CA THR A 151 12.41 -4.83 8.46
C THR A 151 12.62 -4.23 9.84
N ILE A 152 11.67 -3.41 10.29
CA ILE A 152 11.73 -2.73 11.59
C ILE A 152 10.43 -3.00 12.35
N GLU A 153 10.55 -3.56 13.55
CA GLU A 153 9.43 -3.76 14.46
C GLU A 153 9.06 -2.43 15.16
N ILE A 154 7.79 -2.04 15.06
CA ILE A 154 7.24 -0.85 15.71
C ILE A 154 6.01 -1.27 16.52
N GLY A 155 6.23 -1.54 17.81
CA GLY A 155 5.18 -2.09 18.67
C GLY A 155 4.72 -3.44 18.15
N SER A 156 3.46 -3.54 17.74
CA SER A 156 2.87 -4.74 17.15
C SER A 156 2.90 -4.77 15.61
N ASN A 157 3.50 -3.78 14.95
CA ASN A 157 3.53 -3.72 13.49
C ASN A 157 4.95 -3.98 12.97
N THR A 158 5.04 -4.58 11.80
CA THR A 158 6.30 -4.76 11.08
C THR A 158 6.34 -3.74 9.95
N MET A 159 7.26 -2.78 10.01
CA MET A 159 7.54 -1.90 8.87
C MET A 159 8.53 -2.61 7.95
N VAL A 160 8.10 -2.87 6.72
CA VAL A 160 8.93 -3.46 5.67
C VAL A 160 9.43 -2.33 4.78
N LEU A 161 10.75 -2.24 4.60
CA LEU A 161 11.43 -1.39 3.63
C LEU A 161 11.85 -2.26 2.45
N GLY A 162 11.48 -1.88 1.23
CA GLY A 162 11.89 -2.57 0.01
C GLY A 162 12.51 -1.63 -1.00
N GLU A 163 13.67 -2.03 -1.52
CA GLU A 163 14.31 -1.37 -2.65
C GLU A 163 13.62 -1.82 -3.94
N VAL A 164 13.18 -0.85 -4.75
CA VAL A 164 12.56 -1.12 -6.05
C VAL A 164 13.66 -1.47 -7.05
N VAL A 165 13.72 -2.74 -7.42
CA VAL A 165 14.73 -3.26 -8.38
C VAL A 165 14.25 -3.22 -9.82
N LEU A 166 12.92 -3.16 -10.05
CA LEU A 166 12.32 -2.93 -11.36
C LEU A 166 10.93 -2.31 -11.25
N ALA A 167 10.61 -1.36 -12.13
CA ALA A 167 9.28 -0.79 -12.28
C ALA A 167 8.66 -1.19 -13.63
N HIS A 168 7.41 -1.64 -13.60
CA HIS A 168 6.60 -1.94 -14.78
C HIS A 168 5.55 -0.86 -14.97
N LEU A 169 5.56 -0.20 -16.12
CA LEU A 169 4.61 0.85 -16.46
C LEU A 169 3.93 0.48 -17.78
N ALA A 170 2.59 0.41 -17.80
CA ALA A 170 1.82 0.26 -19.02
C ALA A 170 1.94 1.53 -19.89
N ASP A 171 1.93 1.38 -21.22
CA ASP A 171 2.05 2.51 -22.15
C ASP A 171 1.01 3.61 -21.87
N GLY A 172 -0.21 3.20 -21.49
CA GLY A 172 -1.34 4.11 -21.20
C GLY A 172 -1.10 5.08 -20.06
N VAL A 173 -0.23 4.76 -19.10
CA VAL A 173 0.09 5.62 -17.95
C VAL A 173 1.34 6.48 -18.15
N THR A 174 1.90 6.49 -19.36
CA THR A 174 3.13 7.24 -19.67
C THR A 174 2.90 8.40 -20.64
N THR A 175 3.75 9.43 -20.54
CA THR A 175 3.91 10.51 -21.52
C THR A 175 5.41 10.74 -21.70
N ASP A 176 5.90 10.72 -22.94
CA ASP A 176 7.32 10.91 -23.29
C ASP A 176 8.28 9.98 -22.51
N GLY A 177 7.88 8.71 -22.33
CA GLY A 177 8.68 7.70 -21.63
C GLY A 177 8.76 7.88 -20.11
N LYS A 178 7.91 8.73 -19.52
CA LYS A 178 7.83 8.95 -18.07
C LYS A 178 6.43 8.66 -17.57
N LEU A 179 6.32 8.23 -16.32
CA LEU A 179 5.03 8.09 -15.66
C LEU A 179 4.31 9.44 -15.64
N ASP A 180 3.08 9.46 -16.15
CA ASP A 180 2.22 10.64 -16.18
C ASP A 180 1.14 10.48 -15.11
N VAL A 181 1.31 11.17 -13.99
CA VAL A 181 0.34 11.14 -12.87
C VAL A 181 -1.08 11.51 -13.31
N THR A 182 -1.24 12.26 -14.41
CA THR A 182 -2.57 12.61 -14.91
C THR A 182 -3.30 11.43 -15.55
N LYS A 183 -2.58 10.36 -15.90
CA LYS A 183 -3.10 9.12 -16.49
C LYS A 183 -3.15 7.94 -15.53
N VAL A 184 -2.55 8.09 -14.33
CA VAL A 184 -2.62 7.07 -13.28
C VAL A 184 -3.88 7.29 -12.47
N ASP A 185 -4.91 6.48 -12.70
CA ASP A 185 -6.19 6.56 -11.97
C ASP A 185 -6.14 5.76 -10.66
N ALA A 186 -5.11 6.01 -9.85
CA ALA A 186 -4.93 5.35 -8.56
C ALA A 186 -6.04 5.71 -7.57
N VAL A 187 -6.43 4.73 -6.74
CA VAL A 187 -7.37 4.94 -5.63
C VAL A 187 -6.65 5.15 -4.30
N GLY A 188 -7.15 6.09 -3.51
CA GLY A 188 -6.66 6.38 -2.16
C GLY A 188 -7.56 5.78 -1.08
N ARG A 189 -6.96 5.27 0.00
CA ARG A 189 -7.69 4.80 1.18
C ARG A 189 -7.96 5.96 2.15
N LEU A 190 -9.19 6.04 2.65
CA LEU A 190 -9.61 6.97 3.70
C LEU A 190 -9.86 6.21 5.03
N SER A 191 -10.53 6.85 5.98
CA SER A 191 -10.95 6.19 7.23
C SER A 191 -12.16 5.27 7.01
N GLY A 192 -12.27 4.19 7.78
CA GLY A 192 -13.34 3.20 7.61
C GLY A 192 -13.31 2.54 6.23
N SER A 193 -14.48 2.39 5.61
CA SER A 193 -14.66 1.77 4.30
C SER A 193 -14.62 2.76 3.13
N TYR A 194 -14.21 4.01 3.38
CA TYR A 194 -14.16 5.04 2.34
C TYR A 194 -12.87 4.95 1.52
N TYR A 195 -13.02 5.22 0.23
CA TYR A 195 -11.96 5.37 -0.77
C TYR A 195 -12.19 6.66 -1.54
N CYS A 196 -11.15 7.17 -2.21
CA CYS A 196 -11.26 8.30 -3.13
C CYS A 196 -10.55 8.02 -4.45
N HIS A 197 -11.08 8.60 -5.53
CA HIS A 197 -10.35 8.73 -6.79
C HIS A 197 -9.34 9.87 -6.66
N THR A 198 -8.32 9.85 -7.50
CA THR A 198 -7.30 10.92 -7.53
C THR A 198 -7.49 11.91 -8.67
N GLY A 199 -8.62 11.88 -9.39
CA GLY A 199 -8.85 12.68 -10.61
C GLY A 199 -9.13 14.18 -10.41
N ASP A 200 -9.61 14.60 -9.23
CA ASP A 200 -9.81 16.02 -8.92
C ASP A 200 -8.47 16.66 -8.51
N ARG A 201 -7.72 17.13 -9.51
CA ARG A 201 -6.34 17.58 -9.38
C ARG A 201 -6.23 19.07 -9.69
N PHE A 202 -5.49 19.81 -8.86
CA PHE A 202 -5.04 21.15 -9.17
C PHE A 202 -3.51 21.20 -9.22
N ARG A 203 -2.96 22.10 -10.03
CA ARG A 203 -1.51 22.32 -10.12
C ARG A 203 -1.13 23.48 -9.22
N MET A 204 -0.04 23.30 -8.48
CA MET A 204 0.57 24.35 -7.66
C MET A 204 2.08 24.24 -7.85
N GLU A 205 2.69 25.30 -8.38
CA GLU A 205 4.14 25.35 -8.53
C GLU A 205 4.77 25.64 -7.17
N ARG A 206 5.86 24.93 -6.88
CA ARG A 206 6.64 25.18 -5.67
C ARG A 206 7.30 26.56 -5.81
N PRO A 207 7.14 27.47 -4.83
CA PRO A 207 7.90 28.72 -4.81
C PRO A 207 9.40 28.44 -4.69
N ASP A 208 10.22 29.33 -5.28
CA ASP A 208 11.69 29.29 -5.20
C ASP A 208 12.21 29.11 -3.76
#